data_AF-A0A975RGK8-F1
#
_entry.id   AF-A0A975RGK8-F1
#
_cell.length_a   1.000
_cell.length_b   1.000
_cell.length_c   1.000
_cell.angle_alpha   90.00
_cell.angle_beta   90.00
_cell.angle_gamma   90.00
#
_symmetry.space_group_name_H-M   'P 1'
#
loop_
_entity.id
_entity.type
_entity.pdbx_description
1 polymer ?
#
loop_
_entity_poly.entity_id
_entity_poly.type
_entity_poly.pdbx_seq_one_letter_code
_entity_poly.pdbx_strand_id
1 'polypeptide(L)'
;MTRRMLVAALAAIGLVAAGAEPAVAAPAGKAEFDVRDYGAKGNGSANDSPAIDKAIAAANSAGGGTVRVPPGTYKSSNTVHLRSNVTIQLDAGSTIVGSSSKAYDAPEPNQWDKYQDYGHSHFHNAMFHGDRLTNIAFTGAGAIDGGDHLITGNPKPGEADKILSLTRCDGFVLNGIKLRRGGHFAALVNGCKNVTSDNLVIDTAGDRDGWNIISTTNVRITNITVAANDDALVFKSDYALGAKLPNGAVTVRNAKLSAVCCNALMFGSETCGDFSNYRFSDIVITRAHKSGIGIVSMDGAKISDVHYENIKMSGTYSPIMMKIGTRKRCGNNPGIGTISGITFDNVTGTYRGGGSFSPTIWGASAANRVSDVGFTGVHLSVPGGNGTMGTGVPSNDAGDYNPKSIGTRPAFGWYLHYASGIRFTDSSVRFAEDDGRPAVIANDTADLTFDRFVAQRGSGSPFDLGFQSSTGYRVTGSANTTGGALRVNEKPLSGRGR
;
A
#
# COMPACT_ATOMS: atom_id res chain seq x y z
N MET A 1 20.99 84.70 6.76
CA MET A 1 21.58 83.47 7.33
C MET A 1 20.53 82.38 7.29
N THR A 2 20.61 81.46 6.32
CA THR A 2 19.91 80.16 6.33
C THR A 2 20.48 79.32 5.18
N ARG A 3 21.41 78.41 5.51
CA ARG A 3 21.95 77.38 4.61
C ARG A 3 20.84 76.36 4.32
N ARG A 4 20.52 76.11 3.05
CA ARG A 4 19.80 74.90 2.60
C ARG A 4 20.82 73.95 1.98
N MET A 5 21.00 72.80 2.61
CA MET A 5 21.81 71.68 2.13
C MET A 5 21.11 71.02 0.94
N LEU A 6 21.82 70.88 -0.19
CA LEU A 6 21.50 69.88 -1.22
C LEU A 6 22.22 68.58 -0.84
N VAL A 7 21.46 67.50 -0.67
CA VAL A 7 21.99 66.14 -0.56
C VAL A 7 21.98 65.55 -1.97
N ALA A 8 23.17 65.29 -2.53
CA ALA A 8 23.35 64.53 -3.76
C ALA A 8 23.40 63.03 -3.42
N ALA A 9 22.50 62.24 -3.99
CA ALA A 9 22.54 60.80 -3.89
C ALA A 9 23.55 60.24 -4.91
N LEU A 10 24.67 59.69 -4.42
CA LEU A 10 25.55 58.84 -5.24
C LEU A 10 24.96 57.42 -5.28
N ALA A 11 24.61 56.95 -6.48
CA ALA A 11 24.36 55.53 -6.74
C ALA A 11 25.70 54.81 -6.90
N ALA A 12 26.05 53.93 -5.96
CA ALA A 12 27.19 53.02 -6.09
C ALA A 12 26.79 51.79 -6.91
N ILE A 13 27.37 51.65 -8.10
CA ILE A 13 27.29 50.43 -8.91
C ILE A 13 28.33 49.45 -8.33
N GLY A 14 27.86 48.44 -7.60
CA GLY A 14 28.70 47.33 -7.16
C GLY A 14 28.94 46.35 -8.30
N LEU A 15 30.17 46.25 -8.79
CA LEU A 15 30.62 45.13 -9.61
C LEU A 15 30.67 43.88 -8.71
N VAL A 16 29.76 42.94 -8.92
CA VAL A 16 29.87 41.60 -8.33
C VAL A 16 30.84 40.80 -9.18
N ALA A 17 32.07 40.64 -8.70
CA ALA A 17 33.00 39.67 -9.25
C ALA A 17 32.41 38.26 -8.99
N ALA A 18 32.08 37.55 -10.06
CA ALA A 18 31.71 36.14 -9.99
C ALA A 18 32.92 35.35 -9.52
N GLY A 19 33.01 35.09 -8.21
CA GLY A 19 33.93 34.11 -7.66
C GLY A 19 33.55 32.74 -8.19
N ALA A 20 34.45 32.10 -8.93
CA ALA A 20 34.33 30.70 -9.25
C ALA A 20 34.28 29.93 -7.92
N GLU A 21 33.18 29.21 -7.68
CA GLU A 21 33.05 28.33 -6.54
C GLU A 21 34.18 27.28 -6.58
N PRO A 22 34.82 26.97 -5.45
CA PRO A 22 35.83 25.91 -5.43
C PRO A 22 35.17 24.62 -5.90
N ALA A 23 35.73 24.01 -6.94
CA ALA A 23 35.31 22.71 -7.42
C ALA A 23 35.38 21.73 -6.25
N VAL A 24 34.21 21.34 -5.73
CA VAL A 24 34.09 20.25 -4.77
C VAL A 24 34.66 19.02 -5.48
N ALA A 25 35.80 18.53 -5.00
CA ALA A 25 36.35 17.27 -5.46
C ALA A 25 35.22 16.23 -5.39
N ALA A 26 34.95 15.57 -6.52
CA ALA A 26 33.99 14.46 -6.55
C ALA A 26 34.33 13.52 -5.38
N PRO A 27 33.34 13.10 -4.57
CA PRO A 27 33.61 12.18 -3.48
C PRO A 27 34.36 10.98 -4.07
N ALA A 28 35.52 10.65 -3.49
CA ALA A 28 36.27 9.46 -3.85
C ALA A 28 35.27 8.31 -3.96
N GLY A 29 35.18 7.67 -5.13
CA GLY A 29 34.20 6.61 -5.38
C GLY A 29 34.25 5.61 -4.22
N LYS A 30 33.10 5.30 -3.62
CA LYS A 30 33.03 4.33 -2.52
C LYS A 30 33.76 3.05 -2.96
N ALA A 31 34.56 2.48 -2.06
CA ALA A 31 35.32 1.27 -2.35
C ALA A 31 34.40 0.16 -2.91
N GLU A 32 34.84 -0.47 -4.00
CA GLU A 32 34.10 -1.54 -4.68
C GLU A 32 34.67 -2.91 -4.29
N PHE A 33 33.76 -3.87 -4.05
CA PHE A 33 34.04 -5.22 -3.59
C PHE A 33 33.32 -6.20 -4.54
N ASP A 34 34.00 -6.67 -5.58
CA ASP A 34 33.41 -7.62 -6.53
C ASP A 34 33.29 -9.00 -5.88
N VAL A 35 32.08 -9.59 -5.88
CA VAL A 35 31.83 -10.89 -5.22
C VAL A 35 32.70 -12.03 -5.76
N ARG A 36 33.25 -11.92 -6.98
CA ARG A 36 34.16 -12.92 -7.56
C ARG A 36 35.52 -12.94 -6.87
N ASP A 37 36.00 -11.79 -6.40
CA ASP A 37 37.24 -11.70 -5.61
C ASP A 37 37.10 -12.40 -4.25
N TYR A 38 35.86 -12.59 -3.80
CA TYR A 38 35.50 -13.32 -2.59
C TYR A 38 35.08 -14.77 -2.84
N GLY A 39 35.22 -15.24 -4.08
CA GLY A 39 35.08 -16.64 -4.48
C GLY A 39 33.77 -17.00 -5.19
N ALA A 40 32.88 -16.03 -5.45
CA ALA A 40 31.65 -16.27 -6.18
C ALA A 40 31.95 -16.75 -7.61
N LYS A 41 31.22 -17.76 -8.07
CA LYS A 41 31.37 -18.33 -9.42
C LYS A 41 30.40 -17.71 -10.40
N GLY A 42 29.18 -17.38 -9.99
CA GLY A 42 28.18 -16.80 -10.90
C GLY A 42 27.79 -17.74 -12.05
N ASN A 43 27.90 -19.05 -11.83
CA ASN A 43 27.69 -20.10 -12.84
C ASN A 43 26.36 -20.85 -12.69
N GLY A 44 25.52 -20.45 -11.73
CA GLY A 44 24.21 -21.02 -11.43
C GLY A 44 24.21 -22.33 -10.66
N SER A 45 25.39 -22.91 -10.36
CA SER A 45 25.49 -24.22 -9.68
C SER A 45 26.16 -24.14 -8.31
N ALA A 46 27.25 -23.38 -8.18
CA ALA A 46 27.96 -23.21 -6.92
C ALA A 46 27.16 -22.34 -5.94
N ASN A 47 27.21 -22.66 -4.63
CA ASN A 47 26.63 -21.78 -3.62
C ASN A 47 27.46 -20.50 -3.50
N ASP A 48 26.91 -19.39 -3.95
CA ASP A 48 27.57 -18.09 -3.97
C ASP A 48 27.26 -17.24 -2.73
N SER A 49 26.28 -17.62 -1.90
CA SER A 49 25.94 -16.89 -0.66
C SER A 49 27.16 -16.60 0.23
N PRO A 50 28.07 -17.57 0.52
CA PRO A 50 29.22 -17.30 1.38
C PRO A 50 30.22 -16.29 0.80
N ALA A 51 30.34 -16.21 -0.53
CA ALA A 51 31.20 -15.22 -1.18
C ALA A 51 30.57 -13.82 -1.11
N ILE A 52 29.25 -13.73 -1.27
CA ILE A 52 28.51 -12.48 -1.11
C ILE A 52 28.62 -11.98 0.34
N ASP A 53 28.46 -12.84 1.36
CA ASP A 53 28.63 -12.47 2.76
C ASP A 53 30.04 -11.94 3.06
N LYS A 54 31.08 -12.58 2.49
CA LYS A 54 32.47 -12.12 2.65
C LYS A 54 32.68 -10.74 2.04
N ALA A 55 32.13 -10.50 0.85
CA ALA A 55 32.20 -9.18 0.21
C ALA A 55 31.47 -8.12 1.06
N ILE A 56 30.28 -8.43 1.59
CA ILE A 56 29.52 -7.55 2.49
C ILE A 56 30.32 -7.26 3.77
N ALA A 57 30.93 -8.28 4.38
CA ALA A 57 31.74 -8.12 5.58
C ALA A 57 32.99 -7.26 5.31
N ALA A 58 33.65 -7.45 4.16
CA ALA A 58 34.80 -6.65 3.75
C ALA A 58 34.40 -5.18 3.50
N ALA A 59 33.32 -4.94 2.77
CA ALA A 59 32.78 -3.60 2.52
C ALA A 59 32.43 -2.88 3.82
N ASN A 60 31.72 -3.55 4.73
CA ASN A 60 31.38 -2.99 6.03
C ASN A 60 32.63 -2.70 6.90
N SER A 61 33.61 -3.60 6.92
CA SER A 61 34.86 -3.43 7.67
C SER A 61 35.71 -2.27 7.14
N ALA A 62 35.59 -1.94 5.85
CA ALA A 62 36.23 -0.78 5.23
C ALA A 62 35.49 0.56 5.52
N GLY A 63 34.45 0.56 6.36
CA GLY A 63 33.63 1.74 6.67
C GLY A 63 32.43 1.92 5.73
N GLY A 64 32.19 0.96 4.83
CA GLY A 64 31.13 0.97 3.84
C GLY A 64 31.68 0.85 2.42
N GLY A 65 30.80 0.51 1.49
CA GLY A 65 31.21 0.27 0.10
C GLY A 65 30.12 -0.32 -0.77
N THR A 66 30.48 -0.54 -2.03
CA THR A 66 29.62 -1.21 -3.00
C THR A 66 30.09 -2.65 -3.17
N VAL A 67 29.24 -3.61 -2.81
CA VAL A 67 29.39 -5.02 -3.16
C VAL A 67 28.83 -5.21 -4.56
N ARG A 68 29.71 -5.39 -5.54
CA ARG A 68 29.33 -5.51 -6.95
C ARG A 68 29.07 -6.96 -7.31
N VAL A 69 27.92 -7.21 -7.94
CA VAL A 69 27.51 -8.50 -8.48
C VAL A 69 27.50 -8.40 -10.01
N PRO A 70 28.59 -8.80 -10.70
CA PRO A 70 28.70 -8.70 -12.16
C PRO A 70 27.74 -9.67 -12.89
N PRO A 71 27.61 -9.58 -14.23
CA PRO A 71 26.74 -10.46 -15.00
C PRO A 71 27.04 -11.95 -14.77
N GLY A 72 25.99 -12.74 -14.52
CA GLY A 72 26.09 -14.15 -14.14
C GLY A 72 24.90 -14.61 -13.31
N THR A 73 24.81 -15.92 -13.05
CA THR A 73 23.76 -16.51 -12.20
C THR A 73 24.37 -16.96 -10.89
N TYR A 74 23.97 -16.37 -9.78
CA TYR A 74 24.56 -16.60 -8.46
C TYR A 74 23.59 -17.39 -7.61
N LYS A 75 23.88 -18.66 -7.35
CA LYS A 75 22.95 -19.50 -6.60
C LYS A 75 23.07 -19.21 -5.10
N SER A 76 21.96 -18.80 -4.50
CA SER A 76 21.80 -18.62 -3.06
C SER A 76 21.32 -19.92 -2.43
N SER A 77 22.14 -20.54 -1.58
CA SER A 77 21.76 -21.78 -0.86
C SER A 77 21.63 -21.61 0.65
N ASN A 78 21.87 -20.40 1.14
CA ASN A 78 21.65 -20.01 2.52
C ASN A 78 21.38 -18.50 2.60
N THR A 79 20.93 -18.04 3.77
CA THR A 79 20.70 -16.62 4.06
C THR A 79 22.00 -15.84 3.93
N VAL A 80 21.92 -14.67 3.28
CA VAL A 80 22.95 -13.64 3.23
C VAL A 80 22.63 -12.57 4.27
N HIS A 81 23.60 -12.21 5.10
CA HIS A 81 23.43 -11.30 6.23
C HIS A 81 23.86 -9.88 5.87
N LEU A 82 22.88 -8.98 5.79
CA LEU A 82 23.13 -7.58 5.48
C LEU A 82 23.91 -6.88 6.60
N ARG A 83 24.65 -5.84 6.24
CA ARG A 83 25.40 -4.99 7.17
C ARG A 83 25.23 -3.52 6.83
N SER A 84 25.44 -2.66 7.82
CA SER A 84 25.33 -1.22 7.64
C SER A 84 26.34 -0.67 6.63
N ASN A 85 25.98 0.45 5.98
CA ASN A 85 26.83 1.18 5.02
C ASN A 85 27.22 0.41 3.75
N VAL A 86 26.49 -0.67 3.43
CA VAL A 86 26.75 -1.51 2.25
C VAL A 86 25.68 -1.29 1.18
N THR A 87 26.14 -1.07 -0.05
CA THR A 87 25.29 -1.12 -1.26
C THR A 87 25.58 -2.40 -2.02
N ILE A 88 24.58 -3.25 -2.23
CA ILE A 88 24.67 -4.40 -3.14
C ILE A 88 24.23 -3.93 -4.52
N GLN A 89 25.16 -3.85 -5.46
CA GLN A 89 24.89 -3.46 -6.84
C GLN A 89 24.79 -4.69 -7.73
N LEU A 90 23.60 -4.93 -8.28
CA LEU A 90 23.33 -5.99 -9.25
C LEU A 90 23.45 -5.42 -10.66
N ASP A 91 24.55 -5.72 -11.35
CA ASP A 91 24.76 -5.26 -12.72
C ASP A 91 23.75 -5.88 -13.69
N ALA A 92 23.52 -5.22 -14.83
CA ALA A 92 22.66 -5.76 -15.88
C ALA A 92 23.14 -7.17 -16.30
N GLY A 93 22.23 -8.15 -16.33
CA GLY A 93 22.56 -9.54 -16.61
C GLY A 93 23.05 -10.36 -15.41
N SER A 94 23.09 -9.78 -14.20
CA SER A 94 23.25 -10.56 -12.96
C SER A 94 21.89 -11.05 -12.44
N THR A 95 21.87 -12.28 -11.92
CA THR A 95 20.71 -12.82 -11.20
C THR A 95 21.20 -13.57 -9.97
N ILE A 96 20.76 -13.17 -8.77
CA ILE A 96 20.91 -13.99 -7.56
C ILE A 96 19.65 -14.86 -7.45
N VAL A 97 19.82 -16.19 -7.55
CA VAL A 97 18.70 -17.13 -7.60
C VAL A 97 18.63 -17.98 -6.34
N GLY A 98 17.46 -18.06 -5.70
CA GLY A 98 17.18 -18.94 -4.57
C GLY A 98 17.36 -20.42 -4.94
N SER A 99 17.28 -21.30 -3.93
CA SER A 99 17.42 -22.74 -4.12
C SER A 99 16.62 -23.50 -3.08
N SER A 100 16.31 -24.77 -3.33
CA SER A 100 15.61 -25.66 -2.39
C SER A 100 16.49 -26.17 -1.24
N SER A 101 17.63 -25.52 -1.00
CA SER A 101 18.55 -25.85 0.09
C SER A 101 17.83 -25.81 1.45
N LYS A 102 18.34 -26.59 2.41
CA LYS A 102 17.87 -26.62 3.80
C LYS A 102 18.85 -25.90 4.74
N ALA A 103 19.53 -24.89 4.22
CA ALA A 103 20.57 -24.15 4.93
C ALA A 103 20.27 -22.63 5.03
N TYR A 104 19.06 -22.19 4.70
CA TYR A 104 18.63 -20.85 5.14
C TYR A 104 18.52 -20.80 6.66
N ASP A 105 18.64 -19.61 7.22
CA ASP A 105 18.49 -19.43 8.66
C ASP A 105 17.14 -19.94 9.13
N ALA A 106 17.15 -20.61 10.28
CA ALA A 106 15.92 -21.04 10.90
C ALA A 106 15.09 -19.82 11.33
N PRO A 107 13.75 -19.91 11.25
CA PRO A 107 12.85 -18.91 11.81
C PRO A 107 13.13 -18.77 13.30
N GLU A 108 13.35 -17.54 13.76
CA GLU A 108 13.68 -17.23 15.14
C GLU A 108 12.44 -17.37 16.05
N PRO A 109 12.57 -17.80 17.32
CA PRO A 109 11.44 -17.82 18.24
C PRO A 109 10.84 -16.42 18.41
N ASN A 110 9.52 -16.29 18.26
CA ASN A 110 8.81 -15.03 18.46
C ASN A 110 7.56 -15.25 19.30
N GLN A 111 7.59 -14.84 20.57
CA GLN A 111 6.44 -14.96 21.49
C GLN A 111 5.22 -14.11 21.10
N TRP A 112 5.35 -13.23 20.10
CA TRP A 112 4.30 -12.37 19.58
C TRP A 112 3.62 -12.95 18.32
N ASP A 113 4.08 -14.10 17.82
CA ASP A 113 3.54 -14.78 16.63
C ASP A 113 2.05 -15.13 16.75
N LYS A 114 1.54 -15.35 17.97
CA LYS A 114 0.11 -15.56 18.24
C LYS A 114 -0.81 -14.44 17.72
N TYR A 115 -0.27 -13.24 17.48
CA TYR A 115 -1.04 -12.12 16.98
C TYR A 115 -1.13 -12.11 15.45
N GLN A 116 -0.17 -12.66 14.71
CA GLN A 116 -0.13 -12.47 13.27
C GLN A 116 0.28 -13.73 12.52
N ASP A 117 0.23 -13.65 11.20
CA ASP A 117 0.59 -14.79 10.37
C ASP A 117 2.12 -15.03 10.43
N TYR A 118 2.52 -16.28 10.22
CA TYR A 118 3.90 -16.74 10.40
C TYR A 118 4.92 -15.88 9.64
N GLY A 119 4.65 -15.59 8.36
CA GLY A 119 5.57 -14.82 7.51
C GLY A 119 5.83 -13.40 8.00
N HIS A 120 4.91 -12.80 8.77
CA HIS A 120 5.06 -11.49 9.39
C HIS A 120 5.75 -11.53 10.76
N SER A 121 5.90 -12.72 11.34
CA SER A 121 6.38 -12.91 12.71
C SER A 121 7.79 -13.48 12.79
N HIS A 122 8.31 -14.07 11.71
CA HIS A 122 9.66 -14.62 11.62
C HIS A 122 10.40 -14.00 10.44
N PHE A 123 11.58 -13.45 10.70
CA PHE A 123 12.30 -12.56 9.80
C PHE A 123 13.60 -13.16 9.25
N HIS A 124 14.23 -14.10 9.96
CA HIS A 124 15.57 -14.58 9.60
C HIS A 124 15.56 -15.51 8.38
N ASN A 125 14.46 -16.25 8.20
CA ASN A 125 14.24 -17.25 7.15
C ASN A 125 13.98 -16.60 5.77
N ALA A 126 14.94 -15.85 5.27
CA ALA A 126 14.90 -15.10 4.02
C ALA A 126 16.20 -15.28 3.21
N MET A 127 16.18 -14.94 1.92
CA MET A 127 17.42 -14.89 1.12
C MET A 127 18.38 -13.82 1.64
N PHE A 128 17.86 -12.63 1.96
CA PHE A 128 18.61 -11.53 2.56
C PHE A 128 17.90 -11.05 3.81
N HIS A 129 18.64 -11.07 4.92
CA HIS A 129 18.13 -10.66 6.22
C HIS A 129 18.98 -9.53 6.82
N GLY A 130 18.32 -8.58 7.49
CA GLY A 130 18.99 -7.55 8.28
C GLY A 130 18.12 -7.01 9.42
N ASP A 131 18.76 -6.70 10.55
CA ASP A 131 18.11 -6.12 11.72
C ASP A 131 18.96 -4.99 12.32
N ARG A 132 18.33 -3.86 12.67
CA ARG A 132 18.98 -2.68 13.27
C ARG A 132 20.17 -2.14 12.47
N LEU A 133 20.06 -2.17 11.15
CA LEU A 133 21.12 -1.71 10.24
C LEU A 133 20.89 -0.25 9.82
N THR A 134 21.96 0.41 9.36
CA THR A 134 21.90 1.76 8.78
C THR A 134 22.49 1.81 7.38
N ASN A 135 21.93 2.62 6.48
CA ASN A 135 22.47 2.86 5.13
C ASN A 135 22.70 1.58 4.31
N ILE A 136 21.63 0.85 4.00
CA ILE A 136 21.65 -0.37 3.20
C ILE A 136 20.99 -0.08 1.86
N ALA A 137 21.59 -0.54 0.77
CA ALA A 137 21.00 -0.35 -0.55
C ALA A 137 21.11 -1.60 -1.42
N PHE A 138 20.10 -1.84 -2.25
CA PHE A 138 20.17 -2.67 -3.44
C PHE A 138 19.97 -1.79 -4.66
N THR A 139 20.89 -1.85 -5.61
CA THR A 139 20.90 -0.98 -6.79
C THR A 139 21.26 -1.75 -8.06
N GLY A 140 21.12 -1.10 -9.22
CA GLY A 140 21.55 -1.64 -10.51
C GLY A 140 20.38 -2.02 -11.40
N ALA A 141 20.57 -3.04 -12.24
CA ALA A 141 19.60 -3.48 -13.24
C ALA A 141 19.50 -5.02 -13.34
N GLY A 142 20.14 -5.74 -12.42
CA GLY A 142 20.02 -7.18 -12.28
C GLY A 142 18.77 -7.63 -11.53
N ALA A 143 18.71 -8.91 -11.19
CA ALA A 143 17.56 -9.53 -10.55
C ALA A 143 17.94 -10.31 -9.27
N ILE A 144 17.00 -10.35 -8.33
CA ILE A 144 16.96 -11.36 -7.28
C ILE A 144 15.70 -12.18 -7.51
N ASP A 145 15.84 -13.49 -7.55
CA ASP A 145 14.79 -14.40 -7.97
C ASP A 145 14.73 -15.57 -7.00
N GLY A 146 13.60 -15.82 -6.34
CA GLY A 146 13.48 -16.96 -5.40
C GLY A 146 13.50 -18.33 -6.07
N GLY A 147 13.45 -18.39 -7.41
CA GLY A 147 13.69 -19.62 -8.17
C GLY A 147 12.59 -20.69 -8.04
N ASP A 148 11.38 -20.32 -7.61
CA ASP A 148 10.29 -21.24 -7.21
C ASP A 148 10.65 -22.15 -6.02
N HIS A 149 11.64 -21.74 -5.22
CA HIS A 149 12.11 -22.52 -4.08
C HIS A 149 11.72 -21.92 -2.73
N LEU A 150 11.28 -20.66 -2.72
CA LEU A 150 10.82 -20.00 -1.50
C LEU A 150 9.41 -20.45 -1.15
N ILE A 151 9.16 -20.65 0.14
CA ILE A 151 7.90 -21.17 0.66
C ILE A 151 6.84 -20.08 0.66
N THR A 152 5.63 -20.37 0.18
CA THR A 152 4.48 -19.44 0.17
C THR A 152 3.60 -19.54 1.43
N GLY A 153 3.86 -20.53 2.28
CA GLY A 153 3.21 -20.76 3.56
C GLY A 153 4.18 -20.63 4.74
N ASN A 154 4.13 -21.59 5.67
CA ASN A 154 5.01 -21.62 6.84
C ASN A 154 6.23 -22.51 6.55
N PRO A 155 7.45 -21.96 6.39
CA PRO A 155 8.65 -22.75 6.13
C PRO A 155 9.07 -23.59 7.34
N LYS A 156 9.73 -24.71 7.06
CA LYS A 156 10.48 -25.50 8.04
C LYS A 156 11.85 -24.88 8.30
N PRO A 157 12.54 -25.22 9.41
CA PRO A 157 13.93 -24.82 9.61
C PRO A 157 14.81 -25.18 8.40
N GLY A 158 15.63 -24.24 7.95
CA GLY A 158 16.44 -24.41 6.75
C GLY A 158 15.81 -23.89 5.45
N GLU A 159 14.51 -23.60 5.43
CA GLU A 159 13.79 -23.06 4.28
C GLU A 159 13.58 -21.55 4.42
N ALA A 160 13.56 -20.82 3.30
CA ALA A 160 13.24 -19.40 3.26
C ALA A 160 11.87 -19.15 2.65
N ASP A 161 11.19 -18.09 3.10
CA ASP A 161 9.87 -17.67 2.61
C ASP A 161 9.86 -16.23 2.07
N LYS A 162 11.01 -15.55 2.09
CA LYS A 162 11.13 -14.16 1.64
C LYS A 162 12.40 -13.95 0.83
N ILE A 163 12.38 -13.01 -0.11
CA ILE A 163 13.64 -12.52 -0.70
C ILE A 163 14.31 -11.53 0.25
N LEU A 164 13.64 -10.42 0.57
CA LEU A 164 14.19 -9.37 1.45
C LEU A 164 13.38 -9.29 2.75
N SER A 165 14.07 -9.38 3.90
CA SER A 165 13.48 -9.26 5.23
C SER A 165 14.33 -8.34 6.11
N LEU A 166 13.90 -7.08 6.25
CA LEU A 166 14.62 -6.08 7.05
C LEU A 166 13.77 -5.59 8.22
N THR A 167 14.36 -5.52 9.41
CA THR A 167 13.67 -4.99 10.60
C THR A 167 14.47 -3.89 11.29
N ARG A 168 13.79 -2.89 11.84
CA ARG A 168 14.40 -1.80 12.64
C ARG A 168 15.56 -1.07 11.97
N CYS A 169 15.58 -0.99 10.65
CA CYS A 169 16.65 -0.36 9.88
C CYS A 169 16.37 1.13 9.63
N ASP A 170 17.43 1.93 9.46
CA ASP A 170 17.34 3.35 9.09
C ASP A 170 18.16 3.63 7.81
N GLY A 171 17.49 4.07 6.75
CA GLY A 171 18.13 4.33 5.46
C GLY A 171 18.23 3.05 4.63
N PHE A 172 17.11 2.61 4.07
CA PHE A 172 17.05 1.47 3.15
C PHE A 172 16.67 1.94 1.74
N VAL A 173 17.46 1.56 0.74
CA VAL A 173 17.21 1.89 -0.67
C VAL A 173 17.04 0.64 -1.51
N LEU A 174 15.97 0.57 -2.31
CA LEU A 174 15.73 -0.49 -3.26
C LEU A 174 15.47 0.13 -4.64
N ASN A 175 16.49 0.14 -5.51
CA ASN A 175 16.50 0.93 -6.75
C ASN A 175 16.86 0.10 -8.00
N GLY A 176 16.04 0.16 -9.05
CA GLY A 176 16.38 -0.30 -10.40
C GLY A 176 16.36 -1.81 -10.65
N ILE A 177 16.38 -2.64 -9.59
CA ILE A 177 16.48 -4.09 -9.72
C ILE A 177 15.13 -4.77 -10.02
N LYS A 178 15.17 -6.09 -10.17
CA LYS A 178 13.96 -6.92 -10.29
C LYS A 178 13.88 -7.93 -9.15
N LEU A 179 12.72 -8.07 -8.54
CA LEU A 179 12.42 -9.15 -7.59
C LEU A 179 11.42 -10.10 -8.23
N ARG A 180 11.70 -11.41 -8.23
CA ARG A 180 10.83 -12.41 -8.87
C ARG A 180 10.66 -13.63 -7.98
N ARG A 181 9.49 -14.27 -8.06
CA ARG A 181 9.22 -15.53 -7.35
C ARG A 181 9.58 -15.46 -5.85
N GLY A 182 8.96 -14.50 -5.16
CA GLY A 182 9.30 -14.10 -3.79
C GLY A 182 8.93 -15.08 -2.69
N GLY A 183 8.23 -16.18 -2.98
CA GLY A 183 7.69 -17.05 -1.94
C GLY A 183 6.54 -16.37 -1.21
N HIS A 184 6.59 -16.29 0.11
CA HIS A 184 5.60 -15.61 0.92
C HIS A 184 5.65 -14.09 0.68
N PHE A 185 6.81 -13.44 0.73
CA PHE A 185 6.94 -12.01 0.39
C PHE A 185 8.21 -11.70 -0.42
N ALA A 186 8.08 -10.93 -1.50
CA ALA A 186 9.27 -10.46 -2.23
C ALA A 186 10.08 -9.46 -1.38
N ALA A 187 9.42 -8.46 -0.80
CA ALA A 187 10.10 -7.51 0.07
C ALA A 187 9.27 -7.19 1.31
N LEU A 188 9.89 -7.29 2.48
CA LEU A 188 9.30 -6.93 3.76
C LEU A 188 10.25 -6.01 4.54
N VAL A 189 9.71 -4.88 5.00
CA VAL A 189 10.33 -4.05 6.05
C VAL A 189 9.40 -3.96 7.25
N ASN A 190 9.93 -4.06 8.48
CA ASN A 190 9.16 -3.86 9.72
C ASN A 190 9.91 -2.97 10.72
N GLY A 191 9.29 -1.88 11.18
CA GLY A 191 9.89 -1.00 12.20
C GLY A 191 10.99 -0.09 11.65
N CYS A 192 11.02 0.14 10.33
CA CYS A 192 12.11 0.86 9.67
C CYS A 192 11.85 2.37 9.57
N LYS A 193 12.90 3.12 9.21
CA LYS A 193 12.85 4.55 8.93
C LYS A 193 13.62 4.86 7.65
N ASN A 194 13.20 5.91 6.93
CA ASN A 194 13.89 6.41 5.73
C ASN A 194 14.03 5.31 4.67
N VAL A 195 12.90 4.84 4.15
CA VAL A 195 12.86 3.79 3.11
C VAL A 195 12.58 4.44 1.76
N THR A 196 13.45 4.20 0.78
CA THR A 196 13.30 4.70 -0.58
C THR A 196 13.29 3.57 -1.59
N SER A 197 12.39 3.68 -2.55
CA SER A 197 12.21 2.73 -3.63
C SER A 197 12.04 3.45 -4.94
N ASP A 198 12.82 3.08 -5.96
CA ASP A 198 12.72 3.70 -7.28
C ASP A 198 12.97 2.69 -8.40
N ASN A 199 12.31 2.84 -9.54
CA ASN A 199 12.52 2.00 -10.74
C ASN A 199 12.49 0.48 -10.47
N LEU A 200 11.64 0.03 -9.55
CA LEU A 200 11.59 -1.39 -9.15
C LEU A 200 10.54 -2.16 -9.95
N VAL A 201 10.88 -3.40 -10.34
CA VAL A 201 9.91 -4.39 -10.81
C VAL A 201 9.82 -5.55 -9.82
N ILE A 202 8.62 -5.86 -9.35
CA ILE A 202 8.33 -7.07 -8.56
C ILE A 202 7.32 -7.93 -9.32
N ASP A 203 7.67 -9.20 -9.52
CA ASP A 203 6.81 -10.21 -10.14
C ASP A 203 6.69 -11.45 -9.24
N THR A 204 5.59 -11.47 -8.48
CA THR A 204 5.13 -12.57 -7.63
C THR A 204 3.72 -13.01 -8.02
N ALA A 205 3.34 -12.84 -9.29
CA ALA A 205 2.01 -13.21 -9.78
C ALA A 205 1.69 -14.72 -9.64
N GLY A 206 2.71 -15.56 -9.45
CA GLY A 206 2.57 -16.99 -9.13
C GLY A 206 2.60 -17.33 -7.64
N ASP A 207 2.87 -16.36 -6.76
CA ASP A 207 3.26 -16.63 -5.36
C ASP A 207 2.27 -16.01 -4.35
N ARG A 208 2.73 -15.03 -3.56
CA ARG A 208 1.99 -14.30 -2.52
C ARG A 208 2.23 -12.79 -2.68
N ASP A 209 2.58 -12.03 -1.63
CA ASP A 209 2.62 -10.57 -1.70
C ASP A 209 3.85 -10.05 -2.47
N GLY A 210 3.72 -8.84 -2.97
CA GLY A 210 4.83 -8.09 -3.56
C GLY A 210 5.63 -7.34 -2.48
N TRP A 211 5.20 -6.12 -2.17
CA TRP A 211 5.91 -5.20 -1.29
C TRP A 211 5.14 -4.91 0.00
N ASN A 212 5.68 -5.39 1.12
CA ASN A 212 5.18 -5.14 2.48
C ASN A 212 5.95 -4.01 3.17
N ILE A 213 5.25 -2.92 3.46
CA ILE A 213 5.75 -1.82 4.30
C ILE A 213 5.04 -1.90 5.66
N ILE A 214 5.76 -2.33 6.69
CA ILE A 214 5.18 -2.58 8.01
C ILE A 214 5.81 -1.62 9.01
N SER A 215 5.00 -0.94 9.81
CA SER A 215 5.50 -0.13 10.94
C SER A 215 6.66 0.82 10.60
N THR A 216 6.58 1.52 9.46
CA THR A 216 7.71 2.25 8.88
C THR A 216 7.37 3.73 8.68
N THR A 217 8.36 4.59 8.92
CA THR A 217 8.22 6.05 8.76
C THR A 217 9.16 6.63 7.70
N ASN A 218 8.74 7.74 7.08
CA ASN A 218 9.46 8.41 5.99
C ASN A 218 9.75 7.47 4.81
N VAL A 219 8.71 7.14 4.06
CA VAL A 219 8.76 6.20 2.94
C VAL A 219 8.50 6.94 1.63
N ARG A 220 9.37 6.74 0.63
CA ARG A 220 9.18 7.25 -0.73
C ARG A 220 9.29 6.11 -1.74
N ILE A 221 8.22 5.85 -2.46
CA ILE A 221 8.15 4.82 -3.50
C ILE A 221 7.79 5.49 -4.83
N THR A 222 8.67 5.38 -5.82
CA THR A 222 8.49 5.98 -7.14
C THR A 222 8.75 4.99 -8.26
N ASN A 223 8.05 5.14 -9.38
CA ASN A 223 8.36 4.42 -10.64
C ASN A 223 8.40 2.89 -10.49
N ILE A 224 7.41 2.30 -9.81
CA ILE A 224 7.38 0.84 -9.56
C ILE A 224 6.36 0.11 -10.41
N THR A 225 6.65 -1.14 -10.73
CA THR A 225 5.66 -2.11 -11.25
C THR A 225 5.62 -3.32 -10.35
N VAL A 226 4.44 -3.66 -9.82
CA VAL A 226 4.24 -4.83 -8.96
C VAL A 226 3.08 -5.67 -9.48
N ALA A 227 3.39 -6.91 -9.84
CA ALA A 227 2.40 -7.95 -10.08
C ALA A 227 2.54 -9.00 -8.98
N ALA A 228 1.49 -9.22 -8.20
CA ALA A 228 1.47 -10.17 -7.10
C ALA A 228 0.28 -11.10 -7.22
N ASN A 229 0.39 -12.29 -6.64
CA ASN A 229 -0.78 -13.13 -6.47
C ASN A 229 -1.64 -12.60 -5.32
N ASP A 230 -1.02 -12.35 -4.16
CA ASP A 230 -1.69 -11.79 -2.99
C ASP A 230 -1.67 -10.25 -3.04
N ASP A 231 -1.32 -9.57 -1.94
CA ASP A 231 -1.34 -8.10 -1.93
C ASP A 231 -0.13 -7.51 -2.70
N ALA A 232 -0.37 -6.58 -3.63
CA ALA A 232 0.70 -6.05 -4.48
C ALA A 232 1.57 -5.02 -3.73
N LEU A 233 0.96 -3.93 -3.25
CA LEU A 233 1.61 -2.96 -2.36
C LEU A 233 0.76 -2.75 -1.12
N VAL A 234 1.32 -3.08 0.04
CA VAL A 234 0.56 -3.12 1.29
C VAL A 234 1.28 -2.40 2.43
N PHE A 235 0.49 -1.63 3.18
CA PHE A 235 0.90 -0.91 4.37
C PHE A 235 0.26 -1.58 5.58
N LYS A 236 1.10 -2.07 6.48
CA LYS A 236 0.66 -2.78 7.69
C LYS A 236 1.28 -2.13 8.92
N SER A 237 0.74 -2.49 10.07
CA SER A 237 1.40 -2.28 11.34
C SER A 237 0.98 -3.39 12.28
N ASP A 238 1.96 -4.10 12.81
CA ASP A 238 1.73 -5.30 13.60
C ASP A 238 2.32 -5.18 15.01
N TYR A 239 2.32 -6.30 15.73
CA TYR A 239 2.96 -6.44 17.04
C TYR A 239 4.11 -7.44 17.01
N ALA A 240 4.61 -7.82 15.82
CA ALA A 240 5.63 -8.87 15.67
C ALA A 240 6.96 -8.47 16.32
N LEU A 241 7.24 -7.17 16.41
CA LEU A 241 8.40 -6.61 17.11
C LEU A 241 8.15 -6.30 18.59
N GLY A 242 7.02 -6.77 19.15
CA GLY A 242 6.69 -6.68 20.57
C GLY A 242 6.13 -5.34 21.05
N ALA A 243 5.84 -4.41 20.14
CA ALA A 243 5.28 -3.11 20.44
C ALA A 243 4.42 -2.58 19.28
N LYS A 244 3.50 -1.67 19.59
CA LYS A 244 2.85 -0.80 18.60
C LYS A 244 3.90 0.23 18.16
N LEU A 245 4.34 0.14 16.91
CA LEU A 245 5.37 1.02 16.35
C LEU A 245 4.76 2.15 15.51
N PRO A 246 5.49 3.26 15.30
CA PRO A 246 5.02 4.37 14.46
C PRO A 246 4.97 4.02 12.96
N ASN A 247 3.99 4.60 12.27
CA ASN A 247 3.86 4.53 10.81
C ASN A 247 3.49 5.92 10.28
N GLY A 248 3.96 6.29 9.08
CA GLY A 248 3.51 7.52 8.42
C GLY A 248 4.58 8.28 7.67
N ALA A 249 4.18 9.42 7.09
CA ALA A 249 4.97 10.17 6.11
C ALA A 249 5.37 9.28 4.92
N VAL A 250 4.36 8.84 4.17
CA VAL A 250 4.52 7.94 3.03
C VAL A 250 4.06 8.62 1.77
N THR A 251 4.91 8.61 0.74
CA THR A 251 4.55 9.02 -0.61
C THR A 251 4.78 7.89 -1.59
N VAL A 252 3.75 7.57 -2.37
CA VAL A 252 3.82 6.66 -3.52
C VAL A 252 3.41 7.41 -4.77
N ARG A 253 4.26 7.39 -5.79
CA ARG A 253 3.99 8.07 -7.07
C ARG A 253 4.41 7.22 -8.26
N ASN A 254 3.64 7.27 -9.36
CA ASN A 254 3.94 6.56 -10.60
C ASN A 254 4.11 5.05 -10.39
N ALA A 255 3.03 4.38 -9.99
CA ALA A 255 3.04 2.95 -9.71
C ALA A 255 2.06 2.19 -10.61
N LYS A 256 2.46 1.00 -11.08
CA LYS A 256 1.59 0.04 -11.78
C LYS A 256 1.40 -1.20 -10.92
N LEU A 257 0.17 -1.48 -10.51
CA LEU A 257 -0.15 -2.53 -9.53
C LEU A 257 -1.14 -3.56 -10.10
N SER A 258 -0.94 -4.83 -9.79
CA SER A 258 -1.85 -5.92 -10.14
C SER A 258 -1.82 -7.01 -9.06
N ALA A 259 -2.99 -7.39 -8.54
CA ALA A 259 -3.15 -8.50 -7.60
C ALA A 259 -4.05 -9.60 -8.21
N VAL A 260 -3.58 -10.85 -8.26
CA VAL A 260 -4.31 -11.99 -8.85
C VAL A 260 -5.50 -12.40 -7.98
N CYS A 261 -5.27 -12.61 -6.69
CA CYS A 261 -6.27 -13.07 -5.71
C CYS A 261 -6.80 -11.96 -4.83
N CYS A 262 -5.99 -10.91 -4.60
CA CYS A 262 -6.16 -10.11 -3.40
C CYS A 262 -6.14 -8.61 -3.71
N ASN A 263 -5.48 -7.77 -2.90
CA ASN A 263 -5.61 -6.31 -3.00
C ASN A 263 -4.45 -5.68 -3.78
N ALA A 264 -4.74 -4.68 -4.62
CA ALA A 264 -3.68 -3.99 -5.34
C ALA A 264 -2.97 -2.96 -4.47
N LEU A 265 -3.71 -2.12 -3.74
CA LEU A 265 -3.17 -1.12 -2.82
C LEU A 265 -3.96 -1.15 -1.51
N MET A 266 -3.30 -1.46 -0.39
CA MET A 266 -4.00 -1.84 0.84
C MET A 266 -3.38 -1.27 2.11
N PHE A 267 -4.22 -0.80 3.04
CA PHE A 267 -3.87 -0.74 4.45
C PHE A 267 -4.43 -1.97 5.17
N GLY A 268 -3.58 -2.74 5.84
CA GLY A 268 -3.96 -3.88 6.68
C GLY A 268 -3.72 -5.26 6.04
N SER A 269 -4.30 -6.35 6.57
CA SER A 269 -5.25 -6.33 7.70
C SER A 269 -4.64 -6.01 9.06
N GLU A 270 -3.33 -6.25 9.21
CA GLU A 270 -2.53 -5.94 10.39
C GLU A 270 -2.47 -4.42 10.59
N THR A 271 -3.20 -3.95 11.61
CA THR A 271 -3.42 -2.52 11.84
C THR A 271 -3.41 -2.18 13.34
N CYS A 272 -2.27 -2.48 13.97
CA CYS A 272 -1.95 -2.14 15.35
C CYS A 272 -1.59 -0.66 15.51
N GLY A 273 -0.62 -0.20 14.70
CA GLY A 273 -0.05 1.15 14.63
C GLY A 273 -1.02 2.13 13.97
N ASP A 274 -1.02 3.38 14.40
CA ASP A 274 -1.84 4.42 13.74
C ASP A 274 -1.18 4.84 12.42
N PHE A 275 -1.99 5.17 11.41
CA PHE A 275 -1.53 5.59 10.09
C PHE A 275 -1.93 7.05 9.86
N SER A 276 -0.94 7.91 9.58
CA SER A 276 -1.17 9.30 9.18
C SER A 276 -0.16 9.79 8.15
N ASN A 277 -0.53 10.80 7.37
CA ASN A 277 0.29 11.41 6.33
C ASN A 277 0.71 10.42 5.23
N TYR A 278 -0.27 9.94 4.47
CA TYR A 278 -0.07 9.09 3.29
C TYR A 278 -0.53 9.82 2.03
N ARG A 279 0.28 9.79 0.98
CA ARG A 279 0.01 10.40 -0.33
C ARG A 279 0.24 9.39 -1.44
N PHE A 280 -0.78 9.14 -2.25
CA PHE A 280 -0.75 8.23 -3.38
C PHE A 280 -1.11 9.01 -4.64
N SER A 281 -0.22 9.05 -5.64
CA SER A 281 -0.48 9.78 -6.88
C SER A 281 -0.06 9.02 -8.12
N ASP A 282 -0.78 9.21 -9.23
CA ASP A 282 -0.44 8.66 -10.54
C ASP A 282 -0.27 7.14 -10.52
N ILE A 283 -1.32 6.43 -10.09
CA ILE A 283 -1.29 4.96 -9.95
C ILE A 283 -2.23 4.31 -10.95
N VAL A 284 -1.73 3.29 -11.63
CA VAL A 284 -2.51 2.40 -12.50
C VAL A 284 -2.67 1.04 -11.84
N ILE A 285 -3.89 0.67 -11.50
CA ILE A 285 -4.24 -0.68 -11.02
C ILE A 285 -4.86 -1.44 -12.19
N THR A 286 -4.24 -2.53 -12.63
CA THR A 286 -4.75 -3.30 -13.77
C THR A 286 -5.59 -4.50 -13.39
N ARG A 287 -5.54 -4.92 -12.12
CA ARG A 287 -6.35 -6.03 -11.57
C ARG A 287 -6.36 -6.06 -10.04
N ALA A 288 -7.49 -6.40 -9.44
CA ALA A 288 -7.58 -6.83 -8.04
C ALA A 288 -8.80 -7.75 -7.82
N HIS A 289 -8.62 -8.93 -7.23
CA HIS A 289 -9.72 -9.86 -6.90
C HIS A 289 -10.35 -9.63 -5.52
N LYS A 290 -9.73 -8.80 -4.69
CA LYS A 290 -10.37 -8.17 -3.54
C LYS A 290 -10.53 -6.69 -3.86
N SER A 291 -9.72 -5.82 -3.26
CA SER A 291 -9.88 -4.38 -3.40
C SER A 291 -8.87 -3.77 -4.37
N GLY A 292 -9.31 -2.84 -5.22
CA GLY A 292 -8.39 -1.95 -5.92
C GLY A 292 -7.64 -1.09 -4.91
N ILE A 293 -8.41 -0.29 -4.16
CA ILE A 293 -7.96 0.43 -2.97
C ILE A 293 -8.70 -0.10 -1.75
N GLY A 294 -7.98 -0.62 -0.77
CA GLY A 294 -8.54 -1.11 0.48
C GLY A 294 -7.96 -0.38 1.70
N ILE A 295 -8.83 -0.01 2.64
CA ILE A 295 -8.46 0.59 3.91
C ILE A 295 -9.21 -0.13 5.02
N VAL A 296 -8.52 -0.94 5.81
CA VAL A 296 -9.15 -1.61 6.95
C VAL A 296 -8.45 -1.29 8.25
N SER A 297 -9.25 -0.99 9.28
CA SER A 297 -8.79 -0.91 10.66
C SER A 297 -9.38 -2.10 11.41
N MET A 298 -8.59 -3.16 11.60
CA MET A 298 -9.02 -4.41 12.22
C MET A 298 -8.50 -4.57 13.65
N ASP A 299 -7.32 -3.99 13.94
CA ASP A 299 -6.60 -4.22 15.21
C ASP A 299 -6.49 -2.97 16.08
N GLY A 300 -7.35 -1.97 15.83
CA GLY A 300 -7.50 -0.78 16.67
C GLY A 300 -6.79 0.48 16.16
N ALA A 301 -6.16 0.45 14.98
CA ALA A 301 -5.52 1.62 14.39
C ALA A 301 -6.49 2.78 14.14
N LYS A 302 -5.99 4.00 14.34
CA LYS A 302 -6.56 5.20 13.74
C LYS A 302 -5.87 5.43 12.39
N ILE A 303 -6.65 5.42 11.31
CA ILE A 303 -6.17 5.69 9.95
C ILE A 303 -6.71 7.06 9.54
N SER A 304 -5.81 8.00 9.26
CA SER A 304 -6.19 9.36 8.88
C SER A 304 -5.22 10.07 7.95
N ASP A 305 -5.61 11.20 7.35
CA ASP A 305 -4.73 12.01 6.48
C ASP A 305 -4.13 11.16 5.34
N VAL A 306 -5.02 10.55 4.56
CA VAL A 306 -4.69 9.68 3.42
C VAL A 306 -5.30 10.25 2.15
N HIS A 307 -4.47 10.55 1.16
CA HIS A 307 -4.93 11.20 -0.07
C HIS A 307 -4.52 10.41 -1.30
N TYR A 308 -5.49 10.17 -2.18
CA TYR A 308 -5.34 9.48 -3.45
C TYR A 308 -5.62 10.46 -4.59
N GLU A 309 -4.68 10.63 -5.51
CA GLU A 309 -4.79 11.54 -6.64
C GLU A 309 -4.46 10.81 -7.95
N ASN A 310 -5.23 11.05 -9.02
CA ASN A 310 -4.95 10.52 -10.36
C ASN A 310 -4.78 8.99 -10.39
N ILE A 311 -5.82 8.27 -9.96
CA ILE A 311 -5.80 6.80 -9.91
C ILE A 311 -6.68 6.23 -11.02
N LYS A 312 -6.14 5.30 -11.81
CA LYS A 312 -6.89 4.56 -12.81
C LYS A 312 -6.91 3.08 -12.46
N MET A 313 -8.10 2.52 -12.31
CA MET A 313 -8.32 1.12 -11.98
C MET A 313 -9.06 0.42 -13.12
N SER A 314 -8.62 -0.79 -13.45
CA SER A 314 -9.37 -1.72 -14.30
C SER A 314 -9.37 -3.10 -13.68
N GLY A 315 -10.45 -3.86 -13.88
CA GLY A 315 -10.48 -5.26 -13.46
C GLY A 315 -10.46 -5.45 -11.94
N THR A 316 -11.12 -4.57 -11.18
CA THR A 316 -11.25 -4.68 -9.72
C THR A 316 -12.57 -5.35 -9.32
N TYR A 317 -12.53 -6.23 -8.31
CA TYR A 317 -13.74 -6.80 -7.70
C TYR A 317 -14.42 -5.80 -6.76
N SER A 318 -13.67 -5.13 -5.89
CA SER A 318 -14.17 -4.02 -5.08
C SER A 318 -13.30 -2.79 -5.38
N PRO A 319 -13.76 -1.79 -6.16
CA PRO A 319 -12.90 -0.67 -6.53
C PRO A 319 -12.32 0.06 -5.31
N ILE A 320 -13.18 0.42 -4.36
CA ILE A 320 -12.81 1.11 -3.11
C ILE A 320 -13.54 0.44 -1.96
N MET A 321 -12.79 0.02 -0.94
CA MET A 321 -13.30 -0.62 0.27
C MET A 321 -12.72 0.06 1.51
N MET A 322 -13.60 0.49 2.42
CA MET A 322 -13.22 0.90 3.77
C MET A 322 -13.98 0.08 4.80
N LYS A 323 -13.27 -0.46 5.80
CA LYS A 323 -13.90 -1.22 6.88
C LYS A 323 -13.21 -1.03 8.22
N ILE A 324 -14.01 -0.73 9.25
CA ILE A 324 -13.58 -0.84 10.64
C ILE A 324 -14.12 -2.17 11.18
N GLY A 325 -13.21 -3.03 11.63
CA GLY A 325 -13.50 -4.35 12.19
C GLY A 325 -12.94 -4.51 13.60
N THR A 326 -13.07 -5.71 14.13
CA THR A 326 -12.74 -6.06 15.51
C THR A 326 -11.92 -7.36 15.59
N ARG A 327 -11.00 -7.56 14.65
CA ARG A 327 -10.08 -8.71 14.67
C ARG A 327 -9.14 -8.65 15.88
N LYS A 328 -8.75 -7.43 16.27
CA LYS A 328 -8.09 -7.11 17.55
C LYS A 328 -6.85 -7.94 17.84
N ARG A 329 -6.09 -8.30 16.80
CA ARG A 329 -4.85 -9.08 16.93
C ARG A 329 -3.64 -8.20 17.25
N CYS A 330 -3.76 -7.42 18.32
CA CYS A 330 -2.65 -6.62 18.82
C CYS A 330 -2.40 -6.94 20.28
N GLY A 331 -1.17 -6.72 20.74
CA GLY A 331 -0.88 -6.67 22.17
C GLY A 331 -1.72 -5.60 22.88
N ASN A 332 -1.86 -5.72 24.20
CA ASN A 332 -2.47 -4.70 25.07
C ASN A 332 -3.97 -4.44 24.87
N ASN A 333 -4.75 -5.46 24.49
CA ASN A 333 -6.22 -5.40 24.39
C ASN A 333 -6.72 -4.21 23.55
N PRO A 334 -6.51 -4.22 22.23
CA PRO A 334 -6.81 -3.08 21.38
C PRO A 334 -8.31 -2.73 21.39
N GLY A 335 -8.57 -1.42 21.36
CA GLY A 335 -9.91 -0.87 21.14
C GLY A 335 -10.41 -1.08 19.71
N ILE A 336 -11.50 -0.41 19.37
CA ILE A 336 -11.98 -0.30 17.99
C ILE A 336 -11.35 0.95 17.37
N GLY A 337 -10.76 0.81 16.19
CA GLY A 337 -10.10 1.91 15.50
C GLY A 337 -11.06 2.87 14.80
N THR A 338 -10.50 3.77 13.99
CA THR A 338 -11.23 4.79 13.22
C THR A 338 -10.59 4.98 11.84
N ILE A 339 -11.39 5.40 10.87
CA ILE A 339 -10.92 5.84 9.54
C ILE A 339 -11.48 7.23 9.29
N SER A 340 -10.63 8.22 9.06
CA SER A 340 -11.10 9.59 8.82
C SER A 340 -10.16 10.50 8.05
N GLY A 341 -10.67 11.51 7.33
CA GLY A 341 -9.81 12.46 6.61
C GLY A 341 -9.13 11.79 5.41
N ILE A 342 -9.96 11.19 4.55
CA ILE A 342 -9.52 10.48 3.35
C ILE A 342 -10.01 11.23 2.11
N THR A 343 -9.14 11.52 1.14
CA THR A 343 -9.58 12.11 -0.14
C THR A 343 -9.24 11.23 -1.33
N PHE A 344 -10.13 11.24 -2.31
CA PHE A 344 -9.96 10.65 -3.63
C PHE A 344 -10.23 11.73 -4.65
N ASP A 345 -9.20 12.09 -5.40
CA ASP A 345 -9.24 13.17 -6.36
C ASP A 345 -8.84 12.62 -7.74
N ASN A 346 -9.74 12.74 -8.71
CA ASN A 346 -9.56 12.19 -10.07
C ASN A 346 -9.28 10.68 -10.08
N VAL A 347 -10.29 9.89 -9.72
CA VAL A 347 -10.20 8.41 -9.68
C VAL A 347 -11.17 7.79 -10.66
N THR A 348 -10.68 6.92 -11.54
CA THR A 348 -11.51 6.16 -12.47
C THR A 348 -11.38 4.66 -12.19
N GLY A 349 -12.48 3.91 -12.30
CA GLY A 349 -12.46 2.48 -12.01
C GLY A 349 -13.45 1.67 -12.84
N THR A 350 -12.99 0.53 -13.36
CA THR A 350 -13.86 -0.46 -14.03
C THR A 350 -13.78 -1.84 -13.37
N TYR A 351 -14.89 -2.55 -13.42
CA TYR A 351 -15.05 -3.90 -12.88
C TYR A 351 -14.29 -4.98 -13.69
N ARG A 352 -14.14 -6.17 -13.09
CA ARG A 352 -13.54 -7.36 -13.75
C ARG A 352 -14.56 -8.28 -14.43
N GLY A 353 -15.78 -8.34 -13.91
CA GLY A 353 -16.85 -9.24 -14.35
C GLY A 353 -17.79 -9.62 -13.19
N GLY A 354 -18.60 -10.68 -13.36
CA GLY A 354 -19.50 -11.20 -12.33
C GLY A 354 -18.78 -11.57 -11.01
N GLY A 355 -19.48 -11.45 -9.88
CA GLY A 355 -18.92 -11.68 -8.53
C GLY A 355 -18.16 -10.49 -7.92
N SER A 356 -18.15 -9.33 -8.59
CA SER A 356 -17.60 -8.09 -8.03
C SER A 356 -18.53 -7.50 -6.95
N PHE A 357 -17.96 -6.75 -6.02
CA PHE A 357 -18.66 -6.11 -4.91
C PHE A 357 -18.82 -4.59 -5.14
N SER A 358 -19.93 -4.06 -4.65
CA SER A 358 -20.17 -2.63 -4.60
C SER A 358 -19.10 -1.91 -3.76
N PRO A 359 -18.57 -0.76 -4.21
CA PRO A 359 -17.82 0.14 -3.36
C PRO A 359 -18.50 0.35 -2.01
N THR A 360 -17.74 0.17 -0.93
CA THR A 360 -18.30 0.05 0.41
C THR A 360 -17.52 0.89 1.42
N ILE A 361 -18.27 1.61 2.26
CA ILE A 361 -17.76 2.27 3.46
C ILE A 361 -18.50 1.67 4.66
N TRP A 362 -17.75 0.99 5.53
CA TRP A 362 -18.32 0.26 6.67
C TRP A 362 -17.64 0.70 7.98
N GLY A 363 -18.34 1.50 8.79
CA GLY A 363 -18.00 1.75 10.19
C GLY A 363 -18.44 0.59 11.09
N ALA A 364 -17.81 0.45 12.26
CA ALA A 364 -18.10 -0.65 13.17
C ALA A 364 -19.35 -0.41 14.02
N SER A 365 -19.65 0.85 14.33
CA SER A 365 -20.77 1.25 15.18
C SER A 365 -21.08 2.74 15.02
N ALA A 366 -22.17 3.22 15.62
CA ALA A 366 -22.49 4.64 15.68
C ALA A 366 -21.38 5.50 16.35
N ALA A 367 -20.56 4.91 17.23
CA ALA A 367 -19.42 5.56 17.88
C ALA A 367 -18.11 5.42 17.09
N ASN A 368 -18.01 4.45 16.18
CA ASN A 368 -16.82 4.14 15.39
C ASN A 368 -17.15 4.26 13.90
N ARG A 369 -17.50 5.47 13.50
CA ARG A 369 -17.85 5.78 12.12
C ARG A 369 -16.61 5.89 11.25
N VAL A 370 -16.73 5.53 9.98
CA VAL A 370 -15.82 6.08 8.96
C VAL A 370 -16.28 7.52 8.69
N SER A 371 -15.38 8.50 8.78
CA SER A 371 -15.79 9.90 8.74
C SER A 371 -14.93 10.79 7.86
N ASP A 372 -15.46 11.92 7.41
CA ASP A 372 -14.71 12.92 6.64
C ASP A 372 -13.97 12.31 5.44
N VAL A 373 -14.75 11.79 4.50
CA VAL A 373 -14.22 11.18 3.26
C VAL A 373 -14.74 11.97 2.07
N GLY A 374 -13.82 12.47 1.25
CA GLY A 374 -14.13 13.22 0.02
C GLY A 374 -13.82 12.41 -1.23
N PHE A 375 -14.75 12.43 -2.18
CA PHE A 375 -14.62 11.90 -3.52
C PHE A 375 -14.86 13.03 -4.52
N THR A 376 -13.80 13.52 -5.17
CA THR A 376 -13.85 14.59 -6.17
C THR A 376 -13.44 14.02 -7.53
N GLY A 377 -14.31 14.07 -8.53
CA GLY A 377 -13.99 13.50 -9.86
C GLY A 377 -13.80 11.97 -9.82
N VAL A 378 -14.60 11.26 -9.03
CA VAL A 378 -14.52 9.80 -8.90
C VAL A 378 -15.57 9.13 -9.78
N HIS A 379 -15.14 8.40 -10.80
CA HIS A 379 -16.00 7.79 -11.80
C HIS A 379 -15.83 6.27 -11.84
N LEU A 380 -16.84 5.54 -11.36
CA LEU A 380 -16.81 4.08 -11.26
C LEU A 380 -17.85 3.43 -12.20
N SER A 381 -17.43 2.39 -12.90
CA SER A 381 -18.30 1.44 -13.61
C SER A 381 -18.23 0.09 -12.90
N VAL A 382 -19.36 -0.38 -12.39
CA VAL A 382 -19.50 -1.67 -11.67
C VAL A 382 -20.23 -2.70 -12.57
N PRO A 383 -20.25 -4.02 -12.26
CA PRO A 383 -20.87 -4.96 -13.19
C PRO A 383 -22.39 -4.78 -13.31
N GLY A 384 -23.09 -4.48 -12.20
CA GLY A 384 -24.55 -4.53 -12.15
C GLY A 384 -25.08 -5.97 -12.25
N GLY A 385 -26.27 -6.15 -12.85
CA GLY A 385 -26.84 -7.47 -13.13
C GLY A 385 -27.41 -8.22 -11.93
N ASN A 386 -27.57 -7.57 -10.77
CA ASN A 386 -28.26 -8.16 -9.62
C ASN A 386 -29.74 -7.71 -9.61
N GLY A 387 -30.59 -8.58 -9.06
CA GLY A 387 -32.04 -8.41 -9.02
C GLY A 387 -32.54 -7.33 -8.05
N THR A 388 -33.64 -7.61 -7.37
CA THR A 388 -34.32 -6.61 -6.53
C THR A 388 -33.55 -6.29 -5.24
N MET A 389 -33.79 -5.09 -4.73
CA MET A 389 -33.21 -4.58 -3.48
C MET A 389 -33.74 -5.33 -2.25
N GLY A 390 -32.84 -5.86 -1.43
CA GLY A 390 -33.12 -6.08 -0.01
C GLY A 390 -32.80 -4.80 0.77
N THR A 391 -33.68 -4.32 1.66
CA THR A 391 -33.43 -3.07 2.42
C THR A 391 -32.70 -3.27 3.74
N GLY A 392 -32.39 -4.52 4.12
CA GLY A 392 -31.70 -4.83 5.36
C GLY A 392 -30.20 -4.53 5.29
N VAL A 393 -29.61 -4.28 6.46
CA VAL A 393 -28.15 -4.27 6.61
C VAL A 393 -27.62 -5.67 6.26
N PRO A 394 -26.64 -5.81 5.35
CA PRO A 394 -26.06 -7.11 5.03
C PRO A 394 -25.44 -7.78 6.25
N SER A 395 -25.34 -9.12 6.21
CA SER A 395 -24.49 -9.84 7.17
C SER A 395 -23.06 -9.31 7.11
N ASN A 396 -22.38 -9.29 8.25
CA ASN A 396 -21.00 -8.84 8.35
C ASN A 396 -20.28 -9.61 9.47
N ASP A 397 -19.18 -10.26 9.12
CA ASP A 397 -18.21 -10.72 10.12
C ASP A 397 -17.26 -9.55 10.45
N ALA A 398 -17.29 -9.08 11.70
CA ALA A 398 -16.43 -8.00 12.15
C ALA A 398 -14.94 -8.41 12.27
N GLY A 399 -14.63 -9.70 12.38
CA GLY A 399 -13.27 -10.24 12.40
C GLY A 399 -12.65 -10.45 11.02
N ASP A 400 -13.47 -10.55 9.97
CA ASP A 400 -13.00 -10.78 8.59
C ASP A 400 -13.00 -9.50 7.76
N TYR A 401 -11.82 -9.06 7.32
CA TYR A 401 -11.65 -7.82 6.54
C TYR A 401 -12.03 -7.94 5.06
N ASN A 402 -12.19 -9.16 4.53
CA ASN A 402 -12.36 -9.37 3.10
C ASN A 402 -13.69 -8.77 2.59
N PRO A 403 -13.76 -8.20 1.38
CA PRO A 403 -15.02 -7.65 0.84
C PRO A 403 -16.18 -8.65 0.86
N LYS A 404 -15.91 -9.94 0.64
CA LYS A 404 -16.91 -11.02 0.68
C LYS A 404 -17.53 -11.26 2.06
N SER A 405 -16.90 -10.81 3.14
CA SER A 405 -17.39 -11.01 4.51
C SER A 405 -18.61 -10.13 4.83
N ILE A 406 -18.79 -9.08 4.03
CA ILE A 406 -20.03 -8.33 3.96
C ILE A 406 -20.87 -9.04 2.89
N GLY A 407 -22.09 -9.42 3.24
CA GLY A 407 -23.03 -10.07 2.32
C GLY A 407 -23.37 -9.20 1.09
N THR A 408 -24.41 -9.58 0.36
CA THR A 408 -24.87 -8.81 -0.80
C THR A 408 -25.23 -7.39 -0.39
N ARG A 409 -24.53 -6.39 -0.95
CA ARG A 409 -24.84 -4.98 -0.69
C ARG A 409 -26.19 -4.61 -1.30
N PRO A 410 -26.99 -3.78 -0.62
CA PRO A 410 -28.32 -3.40 -1.09
C PRO A 410 -28.29 -2.32 -2.19
N ALA A 411 -27.12 -1.78 -2.51
CA ALA A 411 -26.89 -0.86 -3.64
C ALA A 411 -26.04 -1.56 -4.70
N PHE A 412 -26.16 -1.17 -5.98
CA PHE A 412 -25.19 -1.59 -6.99
C PHE A 412 -23.90 -0.77 -6.88
N GLY A 413 -24.03 0.53 -6.63
CA GLY A 413 -22.94 1.49 -6.54
C GLY A 413 -22.33 1.56 -5.15
N TRP A 414 -22.72 2.55 -4.36
CA TRP A 414 -22.15 2.79 -3.02
C TRP A 414 -23.02 2.24 -1.91
N TYR A 415 -22.42 1.46 -1.02
CA TYR A 415 -23.02 1.10 0.26
C TYR A 415 -22.28 1.78 1.42
N LEU A 416 -22.99 2.60 2.18
CA LEU A 416 -22.46 3.35 3.31
C LEU A 416 -23.15 2.86 4.59
N HIS A 417 -22.39 2.42 5.58
CA HIS A 417 -22.91 1.97 6.86
C HIS A 417 -22.08 2.53 8.00
N TYR A 418 -22.72 3.15 9.00
CA TYR A 418 -22.03 3.88 10.08
C TYR A 418 -20.94 4.82 9.54
N ALA A 419 -21.34 5.73 8.67
CA ALA A 419 -20.44 6.72 8.06
C ALA A 419 -20.91 8.14 8.36
N SER A 420 -20.01 9.13 8.35
CA SER A 420 -20.40 10.53 8.50
C SER A 420 -19.53 11.51 7.72
N GLY A 421 -20.09 12.60 7.21
CA GLY A 421 -19.30 13.60 6.48
C GLY A 421 -18.72 13.05 5.16
N ILE A 422 -19.49 12.22 4.46
CA ILE A 422 -19.08 11.64 3.17
C ILE A 422 -19.53 12.57 2.05
N ARG A 423 -18.60 13.00 1.19
CA ARG A 423 -18.85 13.99 0.15
C ARG A 423 -18.49 13.42 -1.22
N PHE A 424 -19.44 13.46 -2.14
CA PHE A 424 -19.25 13.18 -3.55
C PHE A 424 -19.40 14.48 -4.33
N THR A 425 -18.36 14.89 -5.04
CA THR A 425 -18.29 16.09 -5.85
C THR A 425 -17.87 15.70 -7.27
N ASP A 426 -18.61 16.14 -8.29
CA ASP A 426 -18.28 15.86 -9.70
C ASP A 426 -18.01 14.37 -9.97
N SER A 427 -18.72 13.49 -9.27
CA SER A 427 -18.45 12.05 -9.24
C SER A 427 -19.59 11.27 -9.88
N SER A 428 -19.33 10.04 -10.32
CA SER A 428 -20.37 9.22 -10.92
C SER A 428 -20.24 7.73 -10.64
N VAL A 429 -21.38 7.04 -10.64
CA VAL A 429 -21.43 5.58 -10.63
C VAL A 429 -22.37 5.04 -11.70
N ARG A 430 -21.90 4.04 -12.45
CA ARG A 430 -22.59 3.40 -13.57
C ARG A 430 -22.49 1.88 -13.44
N PHE A 431 -23.35 1.17 -14.15
CA PHE A 431 -23.31 -0.29 -14.26
C PHE A 431 -23.19 -0.71 -15.73
N ALA A 432 -22.63 -1.89 -15.97
CA ALA A 432 -22.61 -2.48 -17.30
C ALA A 432 -23.93 -3.18 -17.64
N GLU A 433 -24.45 -3.98 -16.71
CA GLU A 433 -25.73 -4.67 -16.81
C GLU A 433 -26.77 -4.01 -15.90
N ASP A 434 -28.02 -3.92 -16.37
CA ASP A 434 -29.10 -3.32 -15.58
C ASP A 434 -29.22 -3.98 -14.20
N ASP A 435 -29.39 -3.16 -13.16
CA ASP A 435 -29.41 -3.61 -11.77
C ASP A 435 -30.61 -2.99 -11.04
N GLY A 436 -31.44 -3.83 -10.42
CA GLY A 436 -32.67 -3.40 -9.73
C GLY A 436 -32.42 -2.67 -8.42
N ARG A 437 -31.17 -2.59 -7.96
CA ARG A 437 -30.79 -1.87 -6.74
C ARG A 437 -30.58 -0.37 -7.03
N PRO A 438 -30.65 0.50 -6.01
CA PRO A 438 -30.29 1.92 -6.14
C PRO A 438 -28.78 2.10 -6.28
N ALA A 439 -28.38 3.28 -6.74
CA ALA A 439 -26.99 3.65 -6.89
C ALA A 439 -26.30 3.86 -5.54
N VAL A 440 -27.04 4.34 -4.54
CA VAL A 440 -26.53 4.52 -3.18
C VAL A 440 -27.55 4.03 -2.16
N ILE A 441 -27.07 3.25 -1.19
CA ILE A 441 -27.76 3.04 0.08
C ILE A 441 -26.84 3.52 1.19
N ALA A 442 -27.37 4.40 2.03
CA ALA A 442 -26.73 4.84 3.25
C ALA A 442 -27.59 4.43 4.45
N ASN A 443 -26.99 3.71 5.38
CA ASN A 443 -27.62 3.17 6.57
C ASN A 443 -26.89 3.65 7.83
N ASP A 444 -27.64 4.23 8.76
CA ASP A 444 -27.10 4.81 10.00
C ASP A 444 -25.96 5.80 9.72
N THR A 445 -26.19 6.76 8.81
CA THR A 445 -25.18 7.74 8.39
C THR A 445 -25.51 9.18 8.80
N ALA A 446 -24.53 10.08 8.73
CA ALA A 446 -24.76 11.50 8.94
C ALA A 446 -24.00 12.39 7.94
N ASP A 447 -24.51 13.59 7.68
CA ASP A 447 -23.82 14.65 6.93
C ASP A 447 -23.30 14.20 5.55
N LEU A 448 -24.20 13.66 4.72
CA LEU A 448 -23.85 13.23 3.37
C LEU A 448 -23.99 14.38 2.36
N THR A 449 -23.05 14.51 1.44
CA THR A 449 -23.13 15.50 0.34
C THR A 449 -22.97 14.81 -1.00
N PHE A 450 -23.91 15.08 -1.90
CA PHE A 450 -23.86 14.73 -3.32
C PHE A 450 -23.98 16.04 -4.12
N ASP A 451 -22.86 16.54 -4.61
CA ASP A 451 -22.77 17.76 -5.41
C ASP A 451 -22.30 17.40 -6.83
N ARG A 452 -23.15 17.66 -7.83
CA ARG A 452 -22.91 17.22 -9.22
C ARG A 452 -22.59 15.72 -9.33
N PHE A 453 -23.26 14.91 -8.51
CA PHE A 453 -23.16 13.45 -8.56
C PHE A 453 -24.04 12.88 -9.66
N VAL A 454 -23.50 11.99 -10.49
CA VAL A 454 -24.23 11.34 -11.59
C VAL A 454 -24.38 9.85 -11.35
N ALA A 455 -25.62 9.35 -11.32
CA ALA A 455 -25.89 7.93 -11.14
C ALA A 455 -26.68 7.34 -12.32
N GLN A 456 -26.28 6.17 -12.80
CA GLN A 456 -27.10 5.41 -13.74
C GLN A 456 -28.32 4.84 -13.02
N ARG A 457 -29.50 4.94 -13.66
CA ARG A 457 -30.76 4.44 -13.10
C ARG A 457 -31.00 3.01 -13.55
N GLY A 458 -31.19 2.11 -12.60
CA GLY A 458 -31.68 0.76 -12.84
C GLY A 458 -33.16 0.75 -13.23
N SER A 459 -33.53 -0.03 -14.25
CA SER A 459 -34.90 -0.05 -14.79
C SER A 459 -35.94 -0.50 -13.74
N GLY A 460 -35.58 -1.46 -12.90
CA GLY A 460 -36.40 -1.98 -11.80
C GLY A 460 -36.20 -1.26 -10.46
N SER A 461 -35.35 -0.24 -10.41
CA SER A 461 -34.99 0.40 -9.14
C SER A 461 -36.04 1.45 -8.73
N PRO A 462 -36.58 1.41 -7.50
CA PRO A 462 -37.64 2.33 -7.07
C PRO A 462 -37.13 3.76 -6.85
N PHE A 463 -35.85 3.92 -6.51
CA PHE A 463 -35.20 5.20 -6.26
C PHE A 463 -33.70 5.11 -6.59
N ASP A 464 -33.01 6.24 -6.66
CA ASP A 464 -31.59 6.29 -7.04
C ASP A 464 -30.70 6.42 -5.79
N LEU A 465 -31.15 7.16 -4.77
CA LEU A 465 -30.48 7.36 -3.48
C LEU A 465 -31.41 6.95 -2.32
N GLY A 466 -30.96 6.05 -1.44
CA GLY A 466 -31.72 5.62 -0.26
C GLY A 466 -31.02 5.97 1.05
N PHE A 467 -31.71 6.71 1.91
CA PHE A 467 -31.24 7.10 3.23
C PHE A 467 -32.08 6.40 4.30
N GLN A 468 -31.43 5.57 5.11
CA GLN A 468 -32.05 4.77 6.17
C GLN A 468 -31.43 5.14 7.51
N SER A 469 -32.24 5.52 8.49
CA SER A 469 -31.73 5.92 9.81
C SER A 469 -30.63 6.99 9.73
N SER A 470 -30.69 7.85 8.72
CA SER A 470 -29.61 8.79 8.39
C SER A 470 -30.05 10.23 8.65
N THR A 471 -29.14 11.07 9.13
CA THR A 471 -29.41 12.46 9.51
C THR A 471 -28.55 13.43 8.73
N GLY A 472 -29.15 14.38 8.03
CA GLY A 472 -28.42 15.38 7.27
C GLY A 472 -27.87 14.81 5.97
N TYR A 473 -28.46 15.22 4.86
CA TYR A 473 -27.93 14.98 3.53
C TYR A 473 -28.22 16.19 2.64
N ARG A 474 -27.39 16.37 1.62
CA ARG A 474 -27.57 17.39 0.60
C ARG A 474 -27.37 16.78 -0.77
N VAL A 475 -28.32 17.00 -1.67
CA VAL A 475 -28.21 16.65 -3.09
C VAL A 475 -28.34 17.94 -3.89
N THR A 476 -27.28 18.32 -4.59
CA THR A 476 -27.21 19.59 -5.34
C THR A 476 -26.60 19.33 -6.71
N GLY A 477 -27.16 19.92 -7.77
CA GLY A 477 -26.67 19.77 -9.15
C GLY A 477 -26.55 18.32 -9.66
N SER A 478 -27.11 17.35 -8.95
CA SER A 478 -26.93 15.92 -9.20
C SER A 478 -28.05 15.39 -10.10
N ALA A 479 -27.71 14.47 -10.99
CA ALA A 479 -28.64 13.99 -12.02
C ALA A 479 -28.43 12.50 -12.31
N ASN A 480 -29.42 11.88 -12.94
CA ASN A 480 -29.22 10.58 -13.57
C ASN A 480 -28.51 10.74 -14.93
N THR A 481 -28.15 9.63 -15.57
CA THR A 481 -27.43 9.63 -16.86
C THR A 481 -28.24 10.20 -18.04
N THR A 482 -29.54 10.49 -17.89
CA THR A 482 -30.37 11.15 -18.90
C THR A 482 -30.60 12.65 -18.59
N GLY A 483 -29.97 13.18 -17.53
CA GLY A 483 -30.11 14.57 -17.09
C GLY A 483 -31.31 14.83 -16.17
N GLY A 484 -32.11 13.81 -15.87
CA GLY A 484 -33.23 13.93 -14.93
C GLY A 484 -32.75 13.95 -13.47
N ALA A 485 -33.56 14.51 -12.57
CA ALA A 485 -33.25 14.51 -11.14
C ALA A 485 -33.13 13.09 -10.56
N LEU A 486 -32.25 12.92 -9.57
CA LEU A 486 -32.13 11.69 -8.79
C LEU A 486 -33.35 11.52 -7.88
N ARG A 487 -33.95 10.32 -7.90
CA ARG A 487 -35.05 9.94 -7.01
C ARG A 487 -34.47 9.62 -5.63
N VAL A 488 -34.95 10.30 -4.60
CA VAL A 488 -34.51 10.10 -3.22
C VAL A 488 -35.59 9.38 -2.44
N ASN A 489 -35.20 8.39 -1.64
CA ASN A 489 -36.09 7.73 -0.69
C ASN A 489 -35.51 7.82 0.72
N GLU A 490 -36.32 8.34 1.63
CA GLU A 490 -35.98 8.49 3.04
C GLU A 490 -36.82 7.56 3.89
N LYS A 491 -36.19 6.71 4.69
CA LYS A 491 -36.86 5.97 5.76
C LYS A 491 -36.44 6.60 7.10
N PRO A 492 -37.37 7.23 7.84
CA PRO A 492 -37.05 7.87 9.11
C PRO A 492 -36.58 6.83 10.14
N LEU A 493 -35.82 7.30 11.14
CA LEU A 493 -35.48 6.53 12.34
C LEU A 493 -36.76 5.98 12.95
N SER A 494 -36.92 4.66 13.04
CA SER A 494 -38.02 4.07 13.78
C SER A 494 -37.89 4.47 15.26
N GLY A 495 -38.68 5.43 15.73
CA GLY A 495 -38.73 5.80 17.15
C GLY A 495 -38.76 7.27 17.53
N ARG A 496 -38.90 8.24 16.62
CA ARG A 496 -39.28 9.62 17.00
C ARG A 496 -40.51 10.07 16.23
N GLY A 497 -41.64 10.13 16.95
CA GLY A 497 -42.84 10.83 16.51
C GLY A 497 -42.53 12.30 16.23
N ARG A 498 -43.30 12.84 15.28
CA ARG A 498 -43.18 14.19 14.72
C ARG A 498 -43.03 15.30 15.75
#